data_AF-A0A4Y6V1B9-F1
#
_entry.id   AF-A0A4Y6V1B9-F1
#
_cell.length_a   1.000
_cell.length_b   1.000
_cell.length_c   1.000
_cell.angle_alpha   90.00
_cell.angle_beta   90.00
_cell.angle_gamma   90.00
#
_symmetry.space_group_name_H-M   'P 1'
#
loop_
_entity.id
_entity.type
_entity.pdbx_description
1 polymer ?
#
loop_
_entity_poly.entity_id
_entity_poly.type
_entity_poly.pdbx_seq_one_letter_code
_entity_poly.pdbx_strand_id
1 'polypeptide(L)'
;MRIWWLNPTIIFALLMTIILIGAYYIPENSYLSFYRVDKFIDESNIIYSILPVCCFVLGGVLAMLAGRGTKPSNAFSEVMIKKDSFIKMWIFVLFGFTMFGYAMWFLIMLRSGFSLSLFLNVLSGEPGAIYGIKESFENVAGVTSFTNFGIPFVILTCYYLFYNKKKIYIWMLAAVFLLTMMRAIFFLERLAIMEFLVPAAVVYFSMRAKMNRKTPFVAVYPIVGLVALVGFFGISEYFRSWLSYYVNYYPSFWEFIVTRFFGYYVTAINTGTLYFQHLGFHWLPFPNSTAEFIWKFPGVPDDAYSSIYGFEPQALINNTLATMGNPEFNNPSGLLQPYNDYGLFGALVFWVIVGFFTGVLYNHFKKGHTFGMMIYPIWLVGVLEIPRYFYFGSGRFFPCWIIILAFSLILHYNRKKLTSWRLKGVGAGD
;
A
#
# COMPACT_ATOMS: atom_id res chain seq x y z
N MET A 1 -15.00 -4.94 -19.43
CA MET A 1 -13.84 -5.64 -18.83
C MET A 1 -14.36 -6.70 -17.87
N ARG A 2 -14.12 -8.00 -18.14
CA ARG A 2 -14.67 -9.13 -17.35
C ARG A 2 -13.60 -9.75 -16.45
N ILE A 3 -12.90 -8.94 -15.66
CA ILE A 3 -11.88 -9.42 -14.72
C ILE A 3 -12.40 -9.12 -13.31
N TRP A 4 -12.78 -10.17 -12.57
CA TRP A 4 -13.51 -10.04 -11.30
C TRP A 4 -12.66 -9.42 -10.19
N TRP A 5 -11.38 -9.81 -10.10
CA TRP A 5 -10.46 -9.36 -9.06
C TRP A 5 -9.98 -7.92 -9.24
N LEU A 6 -10.21 -7.34 -10.42
CA LEU A 6 -10.04 -5.89 -10.62
C LEU A 6 -11.23 -5.10 -10.11
N ASN A 7 -12.31 -5.72 -9.63
CA ASN A 7 -13.37 -5.01 -8.94
C ASN A 7 -12.99 -4.86 -7.46
N PRO A 8 -12.73 -3.63 -6.99
CA PRO A 8 -12.23 -3.40 -5.64
C PRO A 8 -13.27 -3.77 -4.56
N THR A 9 -14.57 -3.68 -4.88
CA THR A 9 -15.64 -4.06 -3.96
C THR A 9 -15.69 -5.56 -3.74
N ILE A 10 -15.52 -6.35 -4.81
CA ILE A 10 -15.55 -7.82 -4.73
C ILE A 10 -14.31 -8.34 -4.02
N ILE A 11 -13.12 -7.85 -4.40
CA ILE A 11 -11.87 -8.32 -3.80
C ILE A 11 -11.78 -7.94 -2.31
N PHE A 12 -12.24 -6.74 -1.94
CA PHE A 12 -12.28 -6.32 -0.55
C PHE A 12 -13.25 -7.17 0.27
N ALA A 13 -14.47 -7.38 -0.22
CA ALA A 13 -15.45 -8.23 0.47
C ALA A 13 -14.90 -9.64 0.68
N LEU A 14 -14.33 -10.27 -0.35
CA LEU A 14 -13.76 -11.60 -0.27
C LEU A 14 -12.58 -11.66 0.72
N LEU A 15 -11.64 -10.73 0.62
CA LEU A 15 -10.48 -10.66 1.50
C LEU A 15 -10.89 -10.49 2.96
N MET A 16 -11.79 -9.52 3.23
CA MET A 16 -12.27 -9.26 4.58
C MET A 16 -13.06 -10.43 5.14
N THR A 17 -13.92 -11.08 4.36
CA THR A 17 -14.65 -12.26 4.81
C THR A 17 -13.70 -13.38 5.24
N ILE A 18 -12.64 -13.67 4.46
CA ILE A 18 -11.65 -14.69 4.83
C ILE A 18 -10.94 -14.32 6.14
N ILE A 19 -10.50 -13.06 6.28
CA ILE A 19 -9.78 -12.60 7.47
C ILE A 19 -10.68 -12.61 8.71
N LEU A 20 -11.93 -12.15 8.60
CA LEU A 20 -12.87 -12.13 9.71
C LEU A 20 -13.28 -13.53 10.15
N ILE A 21 -13.48 -14.46 9.21
CA ILE A 21 -13.69 -15.88 9.53
C ILE A 21 -12.47 -16.42 10.29
N GLY A 22 -11.26 -16.17 9.79
CA GLY A 22 -10.03 -16.58 10.50
C GLY A 22 -9.94 -16.01 11.92
N ALA A 23 -10.18 -14.71 12.06
CA ALA A 23 -10.09 -14.03 13.36
C ALA A 23 -11.15 -14.51 14.37
N TYR A 24 -12.34 -14.86 13.89
CA TYR A 24 -13.39 -15.38 14.74
C TYR A 24 -13.16 -16.83 15.16
N TYR A 25 -12.81 -17.71 14.20
CA TYR A 25 -12.75 -19.16 14.45
C TYR A 25 -11.45 -19.61 15.10
N ILE A 26 -10.37 -18.82 15.08
CA ILE A 26 -9.14 -19.17 15.80
C ILE A 26 -9.43 -19.15 17.32
N PRO A 27 -9.19 -20.26 18.06
CA PRO A 27 -9.43 -20.33 19.49
C PRO A 27 -8.53 -19.40 20.31
N GLU A 28 -8.98 -18.98 21.48
CA GLU A 28 -8.22 -18.09 22.39
C GLU A 28 -6.86 -18.68 22.77
N ASN A 29 -6.83 -19.98 23.06
CA ASN A 29 -5.59 -20.71 23.37
C ASN A 29 -4.55 -20.60 22.24
N SER A 30 -5.00 -20.54 20.98
CA SER A 30 -4.12 -20.38 19.82
C SER A 30 -3.58 -18.95 19.71
N TYR A 31 -4.34 -17.94 20.11
CA TYR A 31 -3.84 -16.57 20.19
C TYR A 31 -2.73 -16.44 21.24
N LEU A 32 -2.93 -17.04 22.41
CA LEU A 32 -1.92 -17.09 23.47
C LEU A 32 -0.68 -17.88 23.05
N SER A 33 -0.87 -19.08 22.48
CA SER A 33 0.26 -19.96 22.14
C SER A 33 1.10 -19.44 20.97
N PHE A 34 0.45 -18.96 19.90
CA PHE A 34 1.15 -18.56 18.68
C PHE A 34 1.51 -17.08 18.63
N TYR A 35 0.64 -16.23 19.16
CA TYR A 35 0.77 -14.78 19.06
C TYR A 35 1.08 -14.10 20.38
N ARG A 36 1.05 -14.82 21.51
CA ARG A 36 1.31 -14.28 22.87
C ARG A 36 0.47 -13.04 23.17
N VAL A 37 -0.79 -13.04 22.72
CA VAL A 37 -1.78 -11.99 23.00
C VAL A 37 -3.11 -12.64 23.37
N ASP A 38 -3.91 -11.91 24.15
CA ASP A 38 -5.28 -12.29 24.40
C ASP A 38 -6.15 -12.10 23.14
N LYS A 39 -7.18 -12.93 23.02
CA LYS A 39 -8.20 -12.76 21.99
C LYS A 39 -9.24 -11.78 22.50
N PHE A 40 -9.42 -10.69 21.77
CA PHE A 40 -10.41 -9.66 22.06
C PHE A 40 -11.67 -9.80 21.21
N ILE A 41 -11.61 -10.55 20.09
CA ILE A 41 -12.77 -10.76 19.21
C ILE A 41 -13.67 -11.86 19.76
N ASP A 42 -14.95 -11.56 19.95
CA ASP A 42 -15.97 -12.45 20.48
C ASP A 42 -17.30 -12.35 19.70
N GLU A 43 -18.30 -13.14 20.10
CA GLU A 43 -19.65 -13.13 19.52
C GLU A 43 -20.37 -11.78 19.64
N SER A 44 -20.08 -11.01 20.69
CA SER A 44 -20.73 -9.76 21.00
C SER A 44 -20.19 -8.59 20.18
N ASN A 45 -18.92 -8.64 19.79
CA ASN A 45 -18.21 -7.51 19.19
C ASN A 45 -17.82 -7.71 17.72
N ILE A 46 -17.90 -8.93 17.19
CA ILE A 46 -17.58 -9.21 15.79
C ILE A 46 -18.39 -8.36 14.81
N ILE A 47 -19.62 -7.98 15.22
CA ILE A 47 -20.50 -7.11 14.45
C ILE A 47 -19.82 -5.75 14.12
N TYR A 48 -19.01 -5.20 15.02
CA TYR A 48 -18.27 -3.96 14.79
C TYR A 48 -17.17 -4.11 13.74
N SER A 49 -16.70 -5.33 13.47
CA SER A 49 -15.78 -5.60 12.36
C SER A 49 -16.51 -5.89 11.05
N ILE A 50 -17.74 -6.43 11.10
CA ILE A 50 -18.55 -6.74 9.91
C ILE A 50 -19.19 -5.46 9.33
N LEU A 51 -19.72 -4.57 10.17
CA LEU A 51 -20.44 -3.37 9.72
C LEU A 51 -19.63 -2.46 8.79
N PRO A 52 -18.35 -2.11 9.07
CA PRO A 52 -17.48 -1.39 8.15
C PRO A 52 -17.38 -2.03 6.76
N VAL A 53 -17.30 -3.36 6.71
CA VAL A 53 -17.20 -4.12 5.45
C VAL A 53 -18.49 -3.98 4.65
N CYS A 54 -19.64 -4.14 5.29
CA CYS A 54 -20.94 -3.93 4.67
C CYS A 54 -21.11 -2.49 4.16
N CYS A 55 -20.70 -1.48 4.94
CA CYS A 55 -20.75 -0.07 4.57
C CYS A 55 -19.86 0.24 3.36
N PHE A 56 -18.64 -0.28 3.32
CA PHE A 56 -17.76 -0.13 2.15
C PHE A 56 -18.36 -0.77 0.90
N VAL A 57 -18.92 -1.98 1.03
CA VAL A 57 -19.58 -2.67 -0.09
C VAL A 57 -20.79 -1.88 -0.59
N LEU A 58 -21.62 -1.37 0.32
CA LEU A 58 -22.74 -0.50 0.01
C LEU A 58 -22.30 0.74 -0.78
N GLY A 59 -21.27 1.44 -0.31
CA GLY A 59 -20.67 2.57 -1.03
C GLY A 59 -20.22 2.20 -2.44
N GLY A 60 -19.52 1.07 -2.59
CA GLY A 60 -19.07 0.56 -3.89
C GLY A 60 -20.23 0.26 -4.85
N VAL A 61 -21.32 -0.32 -4.36
CA VAL A 61 -22.54 -0.60 -5.14
C VAL A 61 -23.22 0.71 -5.55
N LEU A 62 -23.37 1.67 -4.64
CA LEU A 62 -23.94 2.99 -4.95
C LEU A 62 -23.15 3.70 -6.06
N ALA A 63 -21.82 3.65 -6.01
CA ALA A 63 -20.97 4.20 -7.06
C ALA A 63 -21.12 3.47 -8.40
N MET A 64 -21.32 2.15 -8.40
CA MET A 64 -21.63 1.38 -9.62
C MET A 64 -22.96 1.79 -10.24
N LEU A 65 -23.98 2.08 -9.43
CA LEU A 65 -25.27 2.58 -9.89
C LEU A 65 -25.16 3.99 -10.46
N ALA A 66 -24.53 4.91 -9.72
CA ALA A 66 -24.29 6.29 -10.16
C ALA A 66 -23.43 6.36 -11.44
N GLY A 67 -22.49 5.42 -11.59
CA GLY A 67 -21.59 5.35 -12.74
C GLY A 67 -22.19 4.78 -14.02
N ARG A 68 -23.46 4.34 -14.06
CA ARG A 68 -24.06 3.73 -15.26
C ARG A 68 -24.05 4.67 -16.47
N GLY A 69 -24.28 5.97 -16.25
CA GLY A 69 -24.36 6.99 -17.32
C GLY A 69 -23.02 7.54 -17.83
N THR A 70 -21.88 7.23 -17.21
CA THR A 70 -20.61 7.85 -17.64
C THR A 70 -20.16 7.34 -19.01
N LYS A 71 -19.77 8.24 -19.93
CA LYS A 71 -19.35 7.85 -21.29
C LYS A 71 -17.88 7.39 -21.28
N PRO A 72 -17.49 6.41 -22.12
CA PRO A 72 -16.08 6.04 -22.27
C PRO A 72 -15.25 7.23 -22.79
N SER A 73 -14.00 7.30 -22.36
CA SER A 73 -13.05 8.36 -22.73
C SER A 73 -11.76 7.78 -23.26
N ASN A 74 -11.31 8.30 -24.40
CA ASN A 74 -10.01 7.99 -25.00
C ASN A 74 -8.97 9.08 -24.72
N ALA A 75 -9.27 10.04 -23.83
CA ALA A 75 -8.40 11.18 -23.57
C ALA A 75 -7.00 10.76 -23.09
N PHE A 76 -6.93 9.76 -22.21
CA PHE A 76 -5.66 9.25 -21.70
C PHE A 76 -4.79 8.60 -22.79
N SER A 77 -5.39 7.75 -23.63
CA SER A 77 -4.69 7.12 -24.75
C SER A 77 -4.22 8.15 -25.79
N GLU A 78 -5.05 9.16 -26.09
CA GLU A 78 -4.68 10.24 -27.01
C GLU A 78 -3.47 11.02 -26.51
N VAL A 79 -3.42 11.34 -25.21
CA VAL A 79 -2.29 12.02 -24.59
C VAL A 79 -1.02 11.17 -24.66
N MET A 80 -1.11 9.88 -24.33
CA MET A 80 0.03 8.97 -24.36
C MET A 80 0.68 8.85 -25.73
N ILE A 81 -0.12 8.97 -26.80
CA ILE A 81 0.36 8.91 -28.19
C ILE A 81 0.83 10.29 -28.67
N LYS A 82 0.04 11.35 -28.45
CA LYS A 82 0.28 12.68 -29.03
C LYS A 82 1.29 13.52 -28.25
N LYS A 83 1.51 13.24 -26.96
CA LYS A 83 2.35 14.04 -26.04
C LYS A 83 3.55 13.25 -25.53
N ASP A 84 4.17 12.49 -26.41
CA ASP A 84 5.30 11.61 -26.12
C ASP A 84 6.43 12.31 -25.32
N SER A 85 6.89 13.49 -25.75
CA SER A 85 7.97 14.22 -25.06
C SER A 85 7.61 14.62 -23.62
N PHE A 86 6.36 15.04 -23.38
CA PHE A 86 5.91 15.41 -22.04
C PHE A 86 5.85 14.20 -21.11
N ILE A 87 5.31 13.08 -21.59
CA ILE A 87 5.26 11.84 -20.80
C ILE A 87 6.67 11.33 -20.49
N LYS A 88 7.59 11.36 -21.47
CA LYS A 88 8.99 11.01 -21.25
C LYS A 88 9.64 11.86 -20.17
N MET A 89 9.46 13.18 -20.23
CA MET A 89 10.01 14.09 -19.23
C MET A 89 9.54 13.69 -17.82
N TRP A 90 8.25 13.45 -17.63
CA TRP A 90 7.73 12.97 -16.34
C TRP A 90 8.28 11.62 -15.93
N ILE A 91 8.39 10.66 -16.86
CA ILE A 91 9.02 9.35 -16.57
C ILE A 91 10.47 9.54 -16.09
N PHE A 92 11.26 10.38 -16.76
CA PHE A 92 12.65 10.63 -16.38
C PHE A 92 12.78 11.40 -15.06
N VAL A 93 11.91 12.38 -14.80
CA VAL A 93 11.88 13.11 -13.53
C VAL A 93 11.53 12.17 -12.37
N LEU A 94 10.48 11.35 -12.52
CA LEU A 94 10.08 10.41 -11.48
C LEU A 94 11.13 9.32 -11.28
N PHE A 95 11.74 8.81 -12.35
CA PHE A 95 12.85 7.89 -12.27
C PHE A 95 14.05 8.52 -11.56
N GLY A 96 14.42 9.75 -11.91
CA GLY A 96 15.50 10.50 -11.29
C GLY A 96 15.29 10.67 -9.78
N PHE A 97 14.10 11.09 -9.35
CA PHE A 97 13.77 11.19 -7.92
C PHE A 97 13.80 9.84 -7.20
N THR A 98 13.29 8.79 -7.85
CA THR A 98 13.31 7.43 -7.28
C THR A 98 14.75 6.94 -7.10
N MET A 99 15.58 7.10 -8.12
CA MET A 99 17.00 6.74 -8.08
C MET A 99 17.78 7.59 -7.07
N PHE A 100 17.46 8.87 -6.95
CA PHE A 100 18.03 9.75 -5.92
C PHE A 100 17.67 9.24 -4.51
N GLY A 101 16.41 8.87 -4.27
CA GLY A 101 15.99 8.27 -3.00
C GLY A 101 16.79 7.01 -2.66
N TYR A 102 16.96 6.09 -3.63
CA TYR A 102 17.77 4.89 -3.44
C TYR A 102 19.27 5.17 -3.30
N ALA A 103 19.81 6.18 -4.00
CA ALA A 103 21.21 6.57 -3.88
C ALA A 103 21.51 7.17 -2.50
N MET A 104 20.65 8.06 -2.02
CA MET A 104 20.75 8.62 -0.67
C MET A 104 20.63 7.54 0.39
N TRP A 105 19.72 6.58 0.19
CA TRP A 105 19.61 5.40 1.04
C TRP A 105 20.92 4.60 1.10
N PHE A 106 21.54 4.33 -0.05
CA PHE A 106 22.83 3.63 -0.10
C PHE A 106 23.96 4.44 0.57
N LEU A 107 23.96 5.76 0.43
CA LEU A 107 24.93 6.63 1.09
C LEU A 107 24.78 6.65 2.62
N ILE A 108 23.54 6.64 3.12
CA ILE A 108 23.26 6.54 4.56
C ILE A 108 23.77 5.19 5.06
N MET A 109 23.50 4.10 4.33
CA MET A 109 24.00 2.78 4.66
C MET A 109 25.52 2.76 4.82
N LEU A 110 26.26 3.33 3.85
CA LEU A 110 27.72 3.44 3.94
C LEU A 110 28.18 4.30 5.13
N ARG A 111 27.49 5.40 5.44
CA ARG A 111 27.84 6.27 6.57
C ARG A 111 27.57 5.63 7.92
N SER A 112 26.54 4.80 8.03
CA SER A 112 26.21 4.06 9.26
C SER A 112 27.14 2.87 9.53
N GLY A 113 28.27 2.75 8.81
CA GLY A 113 29.28 1.71 9.05
C GLY A 113 29.00 0.38 8.34
N PHE A 114 28.17 0.38 7.30
CA PHE A 114 27.89 -0.83 6.53
C PHE A 114 29.13 -1.33 5.78
N SER A 115 29.64 -2.49 6.20
CA SER A 115 30.72 -3.20 5.53
C SER A 115 30.20 -4.18 4.48
N LEU A 116 31.01 -4.49 3.47
CA LEU A 116 30.72 -5.56 2.51
C LEU A 116 30.54 -6.93 3.21
N SER A 117 31.18 -7.12 4.37
CA SER A 117 30.97 -8.30 5.21
C SER A 117 29.58 -8.35 5.81
N LEU A 118 29.02 -7.24 6.31
CA LEU A 118 27.62 -7.18 6.79
C LEU A 118 26.62 -7.49 5.66
N PHE A 119 26.89 -7.03 4.44
CA PHE A 119 26.07 -7.38 3.26
C PHE A 119 26.05 -8.90 3.01
N LEU A 120 27.23 -9.53 3.00
CA LEU A 120 27.36 -10.97 2.78
C LEU A 120 26.79 -11.76 3.95
N ASN A 121 26.89 -11.25 5.19
CA ASN A 121 26.37 -11.89 6.39
C ASN A 121 24.83 -11.85 6.43
N VAL A 122 24.20 -10.77 5.97
CA VAL A 122 22.74 -10.73 5.78
C VAL A 122 22.31 -11.69 4.68
N LEU A 123 23.09 -11.81 3.59
CA LEU A 123 22.78 -12.73 2.49
C LEU A 123 23.02 -14.20 2.85
N SER A 124 23.98 -14.47 3.74
CA SER A 124 24.29 -15.81 4.27
C SER A 124 23.38 -16.22 5.43
N GLY A 125 22.57 -15.29 5.95
CA GLY A 125 21.60 -15.56 7.02
C GLY A 125 22.21 -15.62 8.41
N GLU A 126 23.29 -14.87 8.67
CA GLU A 126 23.93 -14.83 9.97
C GLU A 126 22.99 -14.20 11.03
N PRO A 127 22.79 -14.85 12.21
CA PRO A 127 21.89 -14.36 13.24
C PRO A 127 22.23 -12.95 13.73
N GLY A 128 21.25 -12.04 13.77
CA GLY A 128 21.39 -10.70 14.36
C GLY A 128 21.89 -9.58 13.43
N ALA A 129 22.44 -9.89 12.26
CA ALA A 129 22.97 -8.89 11.33
C ALA A 129 21.90 -7.87 10.84
N ILE A 130 20.65 -8.31 10.71
CA ILE A 130 19.52 -7.46 10.29
C ILE A 130 19.07 -6.49 11.41
N TYR A 131 19.24 -6.88 12.68
CA TYR A 131 18.82 -6.04 13.82
C TYR A 131 19.79 -4.87 14.06
N GLY A 132 21.10 -5.08 13.90
CA GLY A 132 22.11 -4.00 14.00
C GLY A 132 21.98 -2.95 12.90
N ILE A 133 21.49 -3.34 11.71
CA ILE A 133 21.13 -2.39 10.65
C ILE A 133 19.90 -1.58 11.06
N LYS A 134 18.91 -2.16 11.74
CA LYS A 134 17.67 -1.46 12.07
C LYS A 134 17.87 -0.30 13.06
N GLU A 135 18.66 -0.51 14.12
CA GLU A 135 18.93 0.51 15.15
C GLU A 135 19.71 1.72 14.60
N SER A 136 20.57 1.49 13.60
CA SER A 136 21.37 2.55 12.97
C SER A 136 20.58 3.45 12.00
N PHE A 137 19.31 3.11 11.71
CA PHE A 137 18.51 3.71 10.64
C PHE A 137 17.24 4.45 11.10
N GLU A 138 16.86 4.39 12.37
CA GLU A 138 15.67 5.09 12.88
C GLU A 138 15.75 6.63 12.71
N ASN A 139 16.93 7.19 12.43
CA ASN A 139 17.18 8.64 12.39
C ASN A 139 17.10 9.33 11.01
N VAL A 140 16.57 8.71 9.95
CA VAL A 140 16.42 9.42 8.64
C VAL A 140 15.00 9.38 8.07
N ALA A 141 14.06 9.97 8.81
CA ALA A 141 12.73 10.29 8.30
C ALA A 141 12.84 11.35 7.17
N GLY A 142 12.30 11.06 5.98
CA GLY A 142 12.19 12.01 4.86
C GLY A 142 12.95 11.62 3.58
N VAL A 143 14.10 10.97 3.68
CA VAL A 143 14.85 10.48 2.49
C VAL A 143 14.16 9.29 1.84
N THR A 144 13.56 8.42 2.66
CA THR A 144 12.75 7.29 2.18
C THR A 144 11.49 7.76 1.44
N SER A 145 10.98 8.96 1.69
CA SER A 145 9.83 9.52 0.96
C SER A 145 10.09 9.67 -0.55
N PHE A 146 11.34 9.91 -0.96
CA PHE A 146 11.72 9.98 -2.38
C PHE A 146 11.58 8.63 -3.11
N THR A 147 11.72 7.52 -2.39
CA THR A 147 11.53 6.19 -2.99
C THR A 147 10.07 5.92 -3.35
N ASN A 148 9.13 6.62 -2.72
CA ASN A 148 7.69 6.50 -3.01
C ASN A 148 7.31 7.13 -4.37
N PHE A 149 8.16 7.99 -4.95
CA PHE A 149 8.02 8.47 -6.34
C PHE A 149 8.13 7.31 -7.36
N GLY A 150 8.65 6.16 -6.94
CA GLY A 150 8.67 4.94 -7.74
C GLY A 150 7.26 4.46 -8.12
N ILE A 151 6.26 4.72 -7.28
CA ILE A 151 4.87 4.29 -7.50
C ILE A 151 4.25 4.96 -8.74
N PRO A 152 4.16 6.31 -8.83
CA PRO A 152 3.67 6.96 -10.04
C PRO A 152 4.57 6.67 -11.26
N PHE A 153 5.88 6.48 -11.06
CA PHE A 153 6.79 6.05 -12.13
C PHE A 153 6.37 4.71 -12.75
N VAL A 154 6.09 3.69 -11.93
CA VAL A 154 5.68 2.36 -12.39
C VAL A 154 4.40 2.45 -13.21
N ILE A 155 3.38 3.15 -12.70
CA ILE A 155 2.08 3.29 -13.38
C ILE A 155 2.27 3.94 -14.75
N LEU A 156 2.96 5.09 -14.79
CA LEU A 156 3.15 5.86 -16.02
C LEU A 156 3.99 5.09 -17.04
N THR A 157 5.07 4.46 -16.59
CA THR A 157 6.00 3.70 -17.44
C THR A 157 5.35 2.44 -18.00
N CYS A 158 4.57 1.72 -17.19
CA CYS A 158 3.81 0.56 -17.67
C CYS A 158 2.83 0.97 -18.78
N TYR A 159 2.05 2.05 -18.60
CA TYR A 159 1.19 2.54 -19.67
C TYR A 159 1.97 2.94 -20.92
N TYR A 160 3.05 3.70 -20.75
CA TYR A 160 3.89 4.16 -21.86
C TYR A 160 4.48 2.98 -22.66
N LEU A 161 4.91 1.92 -21.99
CA LEU A 161 5.46 0.72 -22.61
C LEU A 161 4.43 0.01 -23.51
N PHE A 162 3.15 -0.02 -23.12
CA PHE A 162 2.09 -0.62 -23.94
C PHE A 162 1.86 0.11 -25.26
N TYR A 163 2.03 1.43 -25.29
CA TYR A 163 1.85 2.24 -26.50
C TYR A 163 3.12 2.28 -27.38
N ASN A 164 4.30 2.47 -26.78
CA ASN A 164 5.53 2.78 -27.53
C ASN A 164 6.52 1.60 -27.63
N LYS A 165 6.36 0.54 -26.82
CA LYS A 165 7.13 -0.72 -26.86
C LYS A 165 8.66 -0.58 -26.87
N LYS A 166 9.22 0.48 -26.29
CA LYS A 166 10.68 0.70 -26.25
C LYS A 166 11.33 -0.08 -25.10
N LYS A 167 12.41 -0.82 -25.39
CA LYS A 167 13.12 -1.68 -24.43
C LYS A 167 13.76 -0.91 -23.25
N ILE A 168 14.15 0.35 -23.45
CA ILE A 168 14.80 1.14 -22.38
C ILE A 168 13.93 1.25 -21.12
N TYR A 169 12.62 1.38 -21.27
CA TYR A 169 11.69 1.48 -20.14
C TYR A 169 11.52 0.16 -19.38
N ILE A 170 11.76 -0.97 -20.05
CA ILE A 170 11.81 -2.29 -19.38
C ILE A 170 13.02 -2.34 -18.46
N TRP A 171 14.18 -1.87 -18.93
CA TRP A 171 15.39 -1.80 -18.10
C TRP A 171 15.22 -0.82 -16.93
N MET A 172 14.57 0.32 -17.13
CA MET A 172 14.26 1.26 -16.04
C MET A 172 13.32 0.63 -15.00
N LEU A 173 12.28 -0.07 -15.43
CA LEU A 173 11.38 -0.81 -14.53
C LEU A 173 12.14 -1.93 -13.79
N ALA A 174 13.01 -2.67 -14.47
CA ALA A 174 13.83 -3.71 -13.87
C ALA A 174 14.80 -3.14 -12.82
N ALA A 175 15.44 -2.01 -13.11
CA ALA A 175 16.32 -1.32 -12.16
C ALA A 175 15.56 -0.90 -10.89
N VAL A 176 14.40 -0.25 -11.04
CA VAL A 176 13.57 0.13 -9.88
C VAL A 176 13.08 -1.11 -9.13
N PHE A 177 12.66 -2.16 -9.82
CA PHE A 177 12.22 -3.41 -9.20
C PHE A 177 13.32 -4.06 -8.36
N LEU A 178 14.55 -4.17 -8.89
CA LEU A 178 15.69 -4.72 -8.16
C LEU A 178 15.98 -3.90 -6.89
N LEU A 179 15.97 -2.57 -6.99
CA LEU A 179 16.17 -1.70 -5.82
C LEU A 179 15.02 -1.82 -4.81
N THR A 180 13.78 -1.98 -5.27
CA THR A 180 12.62 -2.27 -4.42
C THR A 180 12.74 -3.62 -3.72
N MET A 181 13.26 -4.64 -4.39
CA MET A 181 13.55 -5.94 -3.76
C MET A 181 14.62 -5.82 -2.69
N MET A 182 15.70 -5.08 -2.97
CA MET A 182 16.73 -4.79 -1.95
C MET A 182 16.10 -4.07 -0.76
N ARG A 183 15.27 -3.04 -0.98
CA ARG A 183 14.53 -2.33 0.07
C ARG A 183 13.70 -3.29 0.92
N ALA A 184 12.96 -4.20 0.28
CA ALA A 184 12.12 -5.15 1.00
C ALA A 184 12.90 -6.14 1.87
N ILE A 185 14.10 -6.55 1.44
CA ILE A 185 14.97 -7.48 2.17
C ILE A 185 15.67 -6.76 3.33
N PHE A 186 16.35 -5.64 3.06
CA PHE A 186 17.19 -4.96 4.06
C PHE A 186 16.36 -4.16 5.07
N PHE A 187 15.24 -3.56 4.65
CA PHE A 187 14.46 -2.63 5.49
C PHE A 187 13.14 -3.22 5.95
N LEU A 188 12.88 -4.48 5.60
CA LEU A 188 11.66 -5.20 5.97
C LEU A 188 10.37 -4.50 5.49
N GLU A 189 10.50 -3.59 4.52
CA GLU A 189 9.39 -2.85 3.94
C GLU A 189 8.71 -3.68 2.85
N ARG A 190 8.01 -4.75 3.25
CA ARG A 190 7.39 -5.71 2.33
C ARG A 190 6.29 -5.10 1.46
N LEU A 191 5.66 -4.05 1.97
CA LEU A 191 4.67 -3.25 1.25
C LEU A 191 5.24 -2.67 -0.06
N ALA A 192 6.54 -2.36 -0.09
CA ALA A 192 7.25 -1.84 -1.26
C ALA A 192 7.04 -2.66 -2.53
N ILE A 193 7.09 -3.98 -2.39
CA ILE A 193 6.94 -4.88 -3.53
C ILE A 193 5.50 -4.90 -4.01
N MET A 194 4.52 -4.83 -3.10
CA MET A 194 3.10 -4.75 -3.47
C MET A 194 2.78 -3.42 -4.18
N GLU A 195 3.36 -2.31 -3.71
CA GLU A 195 3.29 -0.99 -4.34
C GLU A 195 3.87 -0.96 -5.77
N PHE A 196 4.78 -1.88 -6.11
CA PHE A 196 5.29 -2.05 -7.46
C PHE A 196 4.45 -3.05 -8.28
N LEU A 197 4.28 -4.27 -7.77
CA LEU A 197 3.70 -5.39 -8.51
C LEU A 197 2.21 -5.22 -8.79
N VAL A 198 1.44 -4.75 -7.80
CA VAL A 198 -0.02 -4.63 -7.96
C VAL A 198 -0.36 -3.56 -9.01
N PRO A 199 0.18 -2.32 -8.95
CA PRO A 199 -0.10 -1.34 -10.01
C PRO A 199 0.38 -1.80 -11.38
N ALA A 200 1.56 -2.42 -11.48
CA ALA A 200 2.06 -2.97 -12.74
C ALA A 200 1.14 -4.05 -13.31
N ALA A 201 0.65 -4.97 -12.46
CA ALA A 201 -0.29 -6.02 -12.85
C ALA A 201 -1.64 -5.43 -13.30
N VAL A 202 -2.20 -4.48 -12.55
CA VAL A 202 -3.46 -3.80 -12.90
C VAL A 202 -3.35 -3.14 -14.29
N VAL A 203 -2.26 -2.41 -14.54
CA VAL A 203 -2.00 -1.79 -15.85
C VAL A 203 -1.83 -2.87 -16.94
N TYR A 204 -1.05 -3.92 -16.67
CA TYR A 204 -0.80 -4.99 -17.63
C TYR A 204 -2.07 -5.71 -18.09
N PHE A 205 -2.86 -6.22 -17.13
CA PHE A 205 -4.09 -6.94 -17.42
C PHE A 205 -5.16 -6.04 -18.02
N SER A 206 -5.21 -4.76 -17.62
CA SER A 206 -6.17 -3.81 -18.19
C SER A 206 -5.88 -3.43 -19.62
N MET A 207 -4.63 -3.17 -19.96
CA MET A 207 -4.23 -2.85 -21.32
C MET A 207 -4.39 -4.06 -22.24
N ARG A 208 -4.02 -5.27 -21.79
CA ARG A 208 -4.27 -6.52 -22.55
C ARG A 208 -5.75 -6.75 -22.83
N ALA A 209 -6.60 -6.56 -21.82
CA ALA A 209 -8.05 -6.69 -21.96
C ALA A 209 -8.63 -5.65 -22.92
N LYS A 210 -8.16 -4.39 -22.89
CA LYS A 210 -8.58 -3.34 -23.85
C LYS A 210 -8.16 -3.65 -25.29
N MET A 211 -7.01 -4.30 -25.48
CA MET A 211 -6.51 -4.72 -26.80
C MET A 211 -7.15 -6.03 -27.30
N ASN A 212 -8.21 -6.53 -26.67
CA ASN A 212 -8.85 -7.83 -26.97
C ASN A 212 -7.87 -9.03 -26.99
N ARG A 213 -6.71 -8.91 -26.31
CA ARG A 213 -5.75 -10.00 -26.21
C ARG A 213 -6.19 -10.92 -25.08
N LYS A 214 -6.62 -12.13 -25.42
CA LYS A 214 -6.91 -13.16 -24.43
C LYS A 214 -5.63 -13.44 -23.63
N THR A 215 -5.71 -13.23 -22.33
CA THR A 215 -4.76 -13.77 -21.36
C THR A 215 -5.40 -15.03 -20.80
N PRO A 216 -4.77 -16.21 -20.92
CA PRO A 216 -5.34 -17.44 -20.39
C PRO A 216 -5.39 -17.38 -18.86
N PHE A 217 -6.34 -18.10 -18.25
CA PHE A 217 -6.47 -18.27 -16.79
C PHE A 217 -6.51 -16.99 -15.97
N VAL A 218 -7.05 -15.88 -16.51
CA VAL A 218 -7.01 -14.59 -15.83
C VAL A 218 -7.70 -14.59 -14.48
N ALA A 219 -8.73 -15.42 -14.33
CA ALA A 219 -9.46 -15.58 -13.09
C ALA A 219 -8.61 -16.19 -11.96
N VAL A 220 -7.52 -16.91 -12.26
CA VAL A 220 -6.68 -17.65 -11.30
C VAL A 220 -5.50 -16.81 -10.81
N TYR A 221 -5.13 -15.72 -11.49
CA TYR A 221 -3.99 -14.88 -11.08
C TYR A 221 -4.04 -14.36 -9.64
N PRO A 222 -5.20 -14.05 -9.02
CA PRO A 222 -5.23 -13.69 -7.59
C PRO A 222 -4.73 -14.82 -6.69
N ILE A 223 -5.04 -16.07 -7.03
CA ILE A 223 -4.59 -17.25 -6.29
C ILE A 223 -3.08 -17.43 -6.49
N VAL A 224 -2.59 -17.30 -7.74
CA VAL A 224 -1.15 -17.32 -8.04
C VAL A 224 -0.41 -16.20 -7.30
N GLY A 225 -1.01 -15.00 -7.27
CA GLY A 225 -0.49 -13.84 -6.55
C GLY A 225 -0.43 -14.07 -5.04
N LEU A 226 -1.45 -14.69 -4.46
CA LEU A 226 -1.47 -15.07 -3.04
C LEU A 226 -0.38 -16.09 -2.72
N VAL A 227 -0.24 -17.13 -3.54
CA VAL A 227 0.83 -18.14 -3.37
C VAL A 227 2.22 -17.49 -3.50
N ALA A 228 2.40 -16.61 -4.49
CA ALA A 228 3.65 -15.87 -4.66
C ALA A 228 3.94 -14.93 -3.49
N LEU A 229 2.91 -14.27 -2.93
CA LEU A 229 3.02 -13.40 -1.76
C LEU A 229 3.43 -14.20 -0.53
N VAL A 230 2.77 -15.33 -0.25
CA VAL A 230 3.11 -16.22 0.87
C VAL A 230 4.50 -16.82 0.68
N GLY A 231 4.87 -17.22 -0.53
CA GLY A 231 6.21 -17.72 -0.84
C GLY A 231 7.30 -16.66 -0.63
N PHE A 232 7.09 -15.45 -1.15
CA PHE A 232 8.02 -14.33 -0.94
C PHE A 232 8.11 -13.94 0.55
N PHE A 233 6.97 -13.88 1.23
CA PHE A 233 6.90 -13.64 2.66
C PHE A 233 7.71 -14.69 3.42
N GLY A 234 7.53 -15.97 3.10
CA GLY A 234 8.25 -17.08 3.69
C GLY A 234 9.75 -16.99 3.48
N ILE A 235 10.21 -16.75 2.25
CA ILE A 235 11.64 -16.55 1.96
C ILE A 235 12.19 -15.37 2.78
N SER A 236 11.47 -14.26 2.87
CA SER A 236 11.93 -13.10 3.65
C SER A 236 11.99 -13.38 5.16
N GLU A 237 11.04 -14.14 5.70
CA GLU A 237 11.04 -14.54 7.12
C GLU A 237 12.11 -15.58 7.43
N TYR A 238 12.44 -16.43 6.46
CA TYR A 238 13.49 -17.44 6.61
C TYR A 238 14.83 -16.79 7.00
N PHE A 239 15.25 -15.77 6.24
CA PHE A 239 16.49 -15.05 6.50
C PHE A 239 16.41 -14.16 7.74
N ARG A 240 15.22 -13.64 8.06
CA ARG A 240 15.07 -12.67 9.15
C ARG A 240 14.99 -13.32 10.53
N SER A 241 14.01 -14.20 10.69
CA SER A 241 13.48 -14.57 12.00
C SER A 241 13.56 -16.08 12.23
N TRP A 242 13.45 -16.87 11.17
CA TRP A 242 13.59 -18.33 11.27
C TRP A 242 15.00 -18.71 11.74
N LEU A 243 16.03 -18.43 10.93
CA LEU A 243 17.42 -18.80 11.23
C LEU A 243 17.93 -18.23 12.57
N SER A 244 17.47 -17.02 12.91
CA SER A 244 17.97 -16.30 14.09
C SER A 244 17.31 -16.72 15.40
N TYR A 245 16.04 -17.12 15.39
CA TYR A 245 15.25 -17.26 16.62
C TYR A 245 14.26 -18.42 16.60
N TYR A 246 13.48 -18.58 15.52
CA TYR A 246 12.30 -19.46 15.54
C TYR A 246 12.55 -20.93 15.17
N VAL A 247 13.76 -21.29 14.70
CA VAL A 247 14.14 -22.69 14.40
C VAL A 247 13.89 -23.63 15.59
N ASN A 248 14.07 -23.15 16.82
CA ASN A 248 13.94 -23.98 18.02
C ASN A 248 12.54 -23.94 18.66
N TYR A 249 11.65 -23.07 18.19
CA TYR A 249 10.32 -22.88 18.79
C TYR A 249 9.19 -23.51 17.97
N TYR A 250 9.35 -23.64 16.66
CA TYR A 250 8.33 -24.20 15.79
C TYR A 250 8.78 -25.56 15.23
N PRO A 251 7.88 -26.55 15.18
CA PRO A 251 8.22 -27.88 14.70
C PRO A 251 8.45 -27.93 13.18
N SER A 252 7.90 -26.98 12.42
CA SER A 252 8.13 -26.87 10.98
C SER A 252 8.14 -25.44 10.47
N PHE A 253 8.94 -25.19 9.43
CA PHE A 253 9.00 -23.88 8.76
C PHE A 253 7.67 -23.50 8.10
N TRP A 254 6.94 -24.49 7.56
CA TRP A 254 5.64 -24.25 6.94
C TRP A 254 4.59 -23.79 7.94
N GLU A 255 4.53 -24.43 9.11
CA GLU A 255 3.65 -24.01 10.20
C GLU A 255 4.00 -22.60 10.66
N PHE A 256 5.29 -22.29 10.82
CA PHE A 256 5.74 -20.95 11.14
C PHE A 256 5.29 -19.89 10.13
N ILE A 257 5.50 -20.14 8.82
CA ILE A 257 5.10 -19.19 7.77
C ILE A 257 3.59 -18.95 7.79
N VAL A 258 2.80 -20.03 7.80
CA VAL A 258 1.35 -19.95 7.73
C VAL A 258 0.82 -19.21 8.96
N THR A 259 1.23 -19.63 10.15
CA THR A 259 0.83 -19.02 11.41
C THR A 259 1.19 -17.53 11.46
N ARG A 260 2.40 -17.16 11.02
CA ARG A 260 2.86 -15.77 11.03
C ARG A 260 2.18 -14.90 9.96
N PHE A 261 2.01 -15.43 8.76
CA PHE A 261 1.33 -14.72 7.67
C PHE A 261 -0.12 -14.41 8.04
N PHE A 262 -0.88 -15.42 8.48
CA PHE A 262 -2.25 -15.21 8.95
C PHE A 262 -2.29 -14.35 10.21
N GLY A 263 -1.33 -14.53 11.12
CA GLY A 263 -1.17 -13.72 12.33
C GLY A 263 -1.17 -12.23 12.02
N TYR A 264 -0.39 -11.78 11.04
CA TYR A 264 -0.33 -10.35 10.69
C TYR A 264 -1.66 -9.71 10.30
N TYR A 265 -2.61 -10.48 9.76
CA TYR A 265 -3.94 -10.00 9.37
C TYR A 265 -4.96 -10.18 10.49
N VAL A 266 -4.94 -11.36 11.12
CA VAL A 266 -5.91 -11.74 12.16
C VAL A 266 -5.65 -10.97 13.47
N THR A 267 -4.38 -10.82 13.87
CA THR A 267 -4.04 -10.01 15.05
C THR A 267 -4.28 -8.53 14.79
N ALA A 268 -4.19 -8.05 13.55
CA ALA A 268 -4.52 -6.65 13.24
C ALA A 268 -5.98 -6.35 13.61
N ILE A 269 -6.93 -7.20 13.16
CA ILE A 269 -8.34 -7.05 13.55
C ILE A 269 -8.48 -7.15 15.08
N ASN A 270 -7.79 -8.08 15.72
CA ASN A 270 -7.82 -8.25 17.18
C ASN A 270 -7.33 -7.00 17.92
N THR A 271 -6.25 -6.37 17.45
CA THR A 271 -5.71 -5.12 17.98
C THR A 271 -6.66 -3.95 17.74
N GLY A 272 -7.33 -3.90 16.59
CA GLY A 272 -8.38 -2.90 16.35
C GLY A 272 -9.56 -3.07 17.32
N THR A 273 -9.91 -4.31 17.67
CA THR A 273 -10.93 -4.63 18.68
C THR A 273 -10.52 -4.23 20.08
N LEU A 274 -9.26 -4.50 20.46
CA LEU A 274 -8.65 -4.02 21.70
C LEU A 274 -8.85 -2.51 21.88
N TYR A 275 -8.62 -1.71 20.82
CA TYR A 275 -8.77 -0.26 20.89
C TYR A 275 -10.19 0.17 21.25
N PHE A 276 -11.21 -0.24 20.52
CA PHE A 276 -12.57 0.24 20.83
C PHE A 276 -13.14 -0.38 22.11
N GLN A 277 -12.65 -1.55 22.56
CA GLN A 277 -13.06 -2.13 23.84
C GLN A 277 -12.49 -1.39 25.05
N HIS A 278 -11.22 -0.98 24.98
CA HIS A 278 -10.51 -0.40 26.14
C HIS A 278 -10.50 1.13 26.13
N LEU A 279 -10.40 1.74 24.95
CA LEU A 279 -10.43 3.18 24.78
C LEU A 279 -11.87 3.68 24.55
N GLY A 280 -12.74 2.83 24.00
CA GLY A 280 -14.10 3.20 23.62
C GLY A 280 -14.16 3.81 22.21
N PHE A 281 -15.37 4.21 21.81
CA PHE A 281 -15.58 4.93 20.55
C PHE A 281 -15.32 6.43 20.77
N HIS A 282 -14.20 6.93 20.28
CA HIS A 282 -13.84 8.34 20.42
C HIS A 282 -14.30 9.17 19.22
N TRP A 283 -14.76 10.39 19.51
CA TRP A 283 -14.99 11.42 18.51
C TRP A 283 -13.90 12.47 18.65
N LEU A 284 -12.86 12.38 17.80
CA LEU A 284 -11.76 13.33 17.82
C LEU A 284 -12.17 14.64 17.12
N PRO A 285 -11.73 15.81 17.60
CA PRO A 285 -11.98 17.08 16.92
C PRO A 285 -11.43 17.11 15.48
N PHE A 286 -10.31 16.41 15.27
CA PHE A 286 -9.72 16.18 13.97
C PHE A 286 -9.09 14.79 13.91
N PRO A 287 -9.21 14.05 12.79
CA PRO A 287 -8.67 12.70 12.67
C PRO A 287 -7.16 12.66 12.87
N ASN A 288 -6.70 11.82 13.80
CA ASN A 288 -5.27 11.58 14.00
C ASN A 288 -4.82 10.40 13.13
N SER A 289 -5.53 9.27 13.26
CA SER A 289 -5.14 7.99 12.67
C SER A 289 -5.39 7.91 11.16
N THR A 290 -6.57 8.35 10.71
CA THR A 290 -6.99 8.30 9.30
C THR A 290 -6.41 9.44 8.46
N ALA A 291 -5.87 10.47 9.10
CA ALA A 291 -5.18 11.60 8.45
C ALA A 291 -3.74 11.78 8.96
N GLU A 292 -3.06 10.67 9.25
CA GLU A 292 -1.68 10.63 9.78
C GLU A 292 -0.70 11.48 8.95
N PHE A 293 -0.91 11.57 7.63
CA PHE A 293 -0.09 12.38 6.74
C PHE A 293 -0.02 13.87 7.09
N ILE A 294 -1.07 14.42 7.72
CA ILE A 294 -1.11 15.82 8.14
C ILE A 294 -0.17 16.04 9.32
N TRP A 295 -0.19 15.11 10.27
CA TRP A 295 0.56 15.18 11.51
C TRP A 295 2.03 14.79 11.32
N LYS A 296 2.32 13.88 10.38
CA LYS A 296 3.69 13.48 10.02
C LYS A 296 4.24 14.25 8.81
N PHE A 297 3.63 15.38 8.45
CA PHE A 297 4.12 16.17 7.34
C PHE A 297 5.47 16.82 7.72
N PRO A 298 6.49 16.82 6.82
CA PRO A 298 7.76 17.47 7.12
C PRO A 298 7.57 18.94 7.50
N GLY A 299 8.04 19.33 8.69
CA GLY A 299 7.89 20.66 9.24
C GLY A 299 6.73 20.83 10.23
N VAL A 300 5.92 19.80 10.44
CA VAL A 300 4.96 19.73 11.56
C VAL A 300 5.66 19.12 12.77
N PRO A 301 5.65 19.78 13.95
CA PRO A 301 6.18 19.21 15.19
C PRO A 301 5.47 17.91 15.59
N ASP A 302 6.17 16.95 16.19
CA ASP A 302 5.58 15.68 16.62
C ASP A 302 4.47 15.86 17.69
N ASP A 303 4.52 16.96 18.45
CA ASP A 303 3.54 17.38 19.45
C ASP A 303 2.46 18.32 18.87
N ALA A 304 2.37 18.48 17.56
CA ALA A 304 1.40 19.39 16.94
C ALA A 304 -0.05 19.04 17.29
N TYR A 305 -0.39 17.76 17.43
CA TYR A 305 -1.74 17.36 17.81
C TYR A 305 -2.04 17.75 19.27
N SER A 306 -1.13 17.43 20.18
CA SER A 306 -1.30 17.68 21.62
C SER A 306 -1.26 19.16 21.96
N SER A 307 -0.44 19.95 21.26
CA SER A 307 -0.40 21.41 21.42
C SER A 307 -1.68 22.11 20.95
N ILE A 308 -2.35 21.60 19.90
CA ILE A 308 -3.60 22.18 19.38
C ILE A 308 -4.81 21.76 20.22
N TYR A 309 -4.90 20.47 20.56
CA TYR A 309 -6.11 19.91 21.17
C TYR A 309 -5.99 19.58 22.66
N GLY A 310 -4.80 19.68 23.25
CA GLY A 310 -4.57 19.46 24.68
C GLY A 310 -4.55 18.00 25.11
N PHE A 311 -4.55 17.04 24.18
CA PHE A 311 -4.46 15.61 24.46
C PHE A 311 -3.70 14.87 23.36
N GLU A 312 -3.09 13.72 23.70
CA GLU A 312 -2.28 12.94 22.77
C GLU A 312 -2.90 11.54 22.55
N PRO A 313 -3.69 11.34 21.47
CA PRO A 313 -4.30 10.04 21.17
C PRO A 313 -3.26 8.93 20.98
N GLN A 314 -2.09 9.27 20.44
CA GLN A 314 -1.06 8.30 20.13
C GLN A 314 -0.40 7.73 21.39
N ALA A 315 -0.24 8.54 22.44
CA ALA A 315 0.27 8.07 23.74
C ALA A 315 -0.67 7.03 24.38
N LEU A 316 -2.00 7.25 24.30
CA LEU A 316 -3.01 6.30 24.79
C LEU A 316 -2.95 4.97 24.04
N ILE A 317 -2.86 5.02 22.71
CA ILE A 317 -2.72 3.83 21.85
C ILE A 317 -1.42 3.10 22.18
N ASN A 318 -0.29 3.82 22.26
CA ASN A 318 1.01 3.24 22.56
C ASN A 318 1.05 2.59 23.95
N ASN A 319 0.43 3.21 24.96
CA ASN A 319 0.33 2.63 26.31
C ASN A 319 -0.51 1.34 26.32
N THR A 320 -1.64 1.34 25.61
CA THR A 320 -2.49 0.14 25.47
C THR A 320 -1.74 -0.99 24.76
N LEU A 321 -0.98 -0.66 23.70
CA LEU A 321 -0.16 -1.64 23.00
C LEU A 321 1.01 -2.16 23.84
N ALA A 322 1.62 -1.30 24.66
CA ALA A 322 2.73 -1.70 25.53
C ALA A 322 2.28 -2.62 26.68
N THR A 323 1.02 -2.49 27.11
CA THR A 323 0.46 -3.26 28.23
C THR A 323 -0.27 -4.52 27.80
N MET A 324 -0.97 -4.50 26.67
CA MET A 324 -1.89 -5.57 26.23
C MET A 324 -1.60 -6.10 24.83
N GLY A 325 -0.71 -5.45 24.09
CA GLY A 325 -0.32 -5.86 22.73
C GLY A 325 0.96 -6.69 22.71
N ASN A 326 1.22 -7.32 21.57
CA ASN A 326 2.52 -7.92 21.28
C ASN A 326 3.31 -7.01 20.31
N PRO A 327 4.56 -6.63 20.64
CA PRO A 327 5.38 -5.76 19.78
C PRO A 327 5.64 -6.31 18.38
N GLU A 328 5.54 -7.63 18.16
CA GLU A 328 5.64 -8.23 16.82
C GLU A 328 4.33 -8.21 16.01
N PHE A 329 3.18 -8.05 16.68
CA PHE A 329 1.83 -8.23 16.11
C PHE A 329 0.88 -7.06 16.44
N ASN A 330 1.40 -5.83 16.51
CA ASN A 330 0.67 -4.62 16.91
C ASN A 330 0.13 -3.77 15.74
N ASN A 331 -0.19 -4.37 14.61
CA ASN A 331 -0.76 -3.63 13.48
C ASN A 331 -2.12 -3.02 13.89
N PRO A 332 -2.37 -1.72 13.63
CA PRO A 332 -3.52 -1.01 14.19
C PRO A 332 -4.88 -1.35 13.56
N SER A 333 -4.93 -2.21 12.53
CA SER A 333 -6.07 -2.43 11.63
C SER A 333 -6.53 -1.16 10.92
N GLY A 334 -6.37 -1.12 9.60
CA GLY A 334 -6.92 -0.03 8.80
C GLY A 334 -8.44 -0.01 8.76
N LEU A 335 -9.10 -1.15 9.00
CA LEU A 335 -10.57 -1.28 9.01
C LEU A 335 -11.19 -0.59 10.23
N LEU A 336 -10.60 -0.84 11.41
CA LEU A 336 -11.15 -0.43 12.69
C LEU A 336 -10.60 0.92 13.17
N GLN A 337 -9.47 1.39 12.61
CA GLN A 337 -8.91 2.71 12.92
C GLN A 337 -9.91 3.88 12.88
N PRO A 338 -10.84 3.98 11.91
CA PRO A 338 -11.82 5.06 11.85
C PRO A 338 -12.73 5.16 13.09
N TYR A 339 -12.90 4.08 13.87
CA TYR A 339 -13.65 4.13 15.12
C TYR A 339 -13.00 5.00 16.19
N ASN A 340 -11.67 5.13 16.15
CA ASN A 340 -10.92 5.97 17.08
C ASN A 340 -10.99 7.45 16.71
N ASP A 341 -11.21 7.78 15.44
CA ASP A 341 -11.27 9.17 14.97
C ASP A 341 -12.70 9.73 14.93
N TYR A 342 -13.68 8.92 14.51
CA TYR A 342 -15.03 9.38 14.16
C TYR A 342 -16.15 8.71 14.97
N GLY A 343 -15.80 7.90 15.96
CA GLY A 343 -16.75 7.08 16.72
C GLY A 343 -17.49 6.06 15.86
N LEU A 344 -18.49 5.37 16.44
CA LEU A 344 -19.23 4.30 15.77
C LEU A 344 -19.90 4.79 14.48
N PHE A 345 -20.77 5.79 14.57
CA PHE A 345 -21.56 6.25 13.41
C PHE A 345 -20.71 6.95 12.36
N GLY A 346 -19.75 7.79 12.78
CA GLY A 346 -18.87 8.49 11.85
C GLY A 346 -17.97 7.54 11.08
N ALA A 347 -17.48 6.47 11.71
CA ALA A 347 -16.71 5.43 11.04
C ALA A 347 -17.53 4.67 9.97
N LEU A 348 -18.80 4.38 10.24
CA LEU A 348 -19.67 3.73 9.24
C LEU A 348 -19.92 4.63 8.03
N VAL A 349 -20.20 5.91 8.26
CA VAL A 349 -20.35 6.91 7.18
C VAL A 349 -19.05 7.04 6.39
N PHE A 350 -17.92 7.10 7.08
CA PHE A 350 -16.59 7.12 6.47
C PHE A 350 -16.41 5.93 5.52
N TRP A 351 -16.73 4.70 5.94
CA TRP A 351 -16.60 3.52 5.09
C TRP A 351 -17.54 3.53 3.87
N VAL A 352 -18.77 4.04 4.01
CA VAL A 352 -19.65 4.28 2.85
C VAL A 352 -18.99 5.24 1.86
N ILE A 353 -18.42 6.35 2.35
CA ILE A 353 -17.74 7.36 1.51
C ILE A 353 -16.52 6.75 0.81
N VAL A 354 -15.65 6.05 1.54
CA VAL A 354 -14.45 5.40 0.97
C VAL A 354 -14.86 4.35 -0.06
N GLY A 355 -15.88 3.53 0.23
CA GLY A 355 -16.43 2.56 -0.71
C GLY A 355 -16.98 3.22 -1.97
N PHE A 356 -17.69 4.33 -1.83
CA PHE A 356 -18.22 5.10 -2.95
C PHE A 356 -17.11 5.66 -3.84
N PHE A 357 -16.12 6.35 -3.26
CA PHE A 357 -14.96 6.86 -4.01
C PHE A 357 -14.21 5.72 -4.73
N THR A 358 -14.03 4.59 -4.06
CA THR A 358 -13.41 3.39 -4.63
C THR A 358 -14.17 2.91 -5.88
N GLY A 359 -15.50 2.82 -5.80
CA GLY A 359 -16.33 2.42 -6.94
C GLY A 359 -16.32 3.45 -8.09
N VAL A 360 -16.29 4.74 -7.78
CA VAL A 360 -16.19 5.82 -8.77
C VAL A 360 -14.86 5.72 -9.53
N LEU A 361 -13.74 5.57 -8.81
CA LEU A 361 -12.40 5.41 -9.40
C LEU A 361 -12.34 4.18 -10.31
N TYR A 362 -12.91 3.06 -9.88
CA TYR A 362 -12.99 1.85 -10.69
C TYR A 362 -13.83 2.04 -11.96
N ASN A 363 -14.95 2.76 -11.87
CA ASN A 363 -15.75 3.10 -13.05
C ASN A 363 -14.99 4.00 -14.02
N HIS A 364 -14.28 5.00 -13.52
CA HIS A 364 -13.43 5.88 -14.32
C HIS A 364 -12.30 5.10 -15.02
N PHE A 365 -11.68 4.16 -14.30
CA PHE A 365 -10.65 3.26 -14.82
C PHE A 365 -11.16 2.39 -15.96
N LYS A 366 -12.29 1.69 -15.75
CA LYS A 366 -12.95 0.87 -16.79
C LYS A 366 -13.26 1.68 -18.04
N LYS A 367 -13.67 2.93 -17.87
CA LYS A 367 -14.06 3.85 -18.95
C LYS A 367 -12.89 4.61 -19.58
N GLY A 368 -11.67 4.47 -19.07
CA GLY A 368 -10.47 5.07 -19.66
C GLY A 368 -10.25 6.54 -19.33
N HIS A 369 -10.92 7.09 -18.31
CA HIS A 369 -10.67 8.47 -17.86
C HIS A 369 -9.30 8.59 -17.21
N THR A 370 -8.60 9.71 -17.46
CA THR A 370 -7.25 10.00 -16.94
C THR A 370 -7.11 9.75 -15.44
N PHE A 371 -8.03 10.30 -14.63
CA PHE A 371 -8.02 10.12 -13.18
C PHE A 371 -8.11 8.66 -12.75
N GLY A 372 -9.05 7.90 -13.34
CA GLY A 372 -9.17 6.47 -13.05
C GLY A 372 -7.93 5.69 -13.49
N MET A 373 -7.39 5.99 -14.67
CA MET A 373 -6.21 5.30 -15.19
C MET A 373 -4.96 5.49 -14.31
N MET A 374 -4.78 6.68 -13.73
CA MET A 374 -3.62 7.00 -12.90
C MET A 374 -3.79 6.63 -11.42
N ILE A 375 -4.97 6.90 -10.82
CA ILE A 375 -5.20 6.70 -9.38
C ILE A 375 -5.58 5.27 -9.06
N TYR A 376 -6.40 4.62 -9.89
CA TYR A 376 -6.96 3.30 -9.57
C TYR A 376 -5.92 2.20 -9.31
N PRO A 377 -4.83 2.08 -10.10
CA PRO A 377 -3.84 1.01 -9.88
C PRO A 377 -3.22 1.01 -8.48
N ILE A 378 -2.98 2.19 -7.93
CA ILE A 378 -2.43 2.33 -6.59
C ILE A 378 -3.52 2.37 -5.51
N TRP A 379 -4.70 2.88 -5.83
CA TRP A 379 -5.85 2.79 -4.93
C TRP A 379 -6.16 1.35 -4.55
N LEU A 380 -6.01 0.41 -5.49
CA LEU A 380 -6.20 -1.02 -5.23
C LEU A 380 -5.20 -1.57 -4.20
N VAL A 381 -3.95 -1.08 -4.17
CA VAL A 381 -2.99 -1.44 -3.11
C VAL A 381 -3.53 -1.02 -1.76
N GLY A 382 -4.04 0.22 -1.66
CA GLY A 382 -4.64 0.71 -0.43
C GLY A 382 -5.82 -0.15 0.02
N VAL A 383 -6.70 -0.57 -0.90
CA VAL A 383 -7.81 -1.47 -0.59
C VAL A 383 -7.34 -2.83 -0.06
N LEU A 384 -6.27 -3.38 -0.62
CA LEU A 384 -5.70 -4.67 -0.18
C LEU A 384 -5.02 -4.58 1.19
N GLU A 385 -4.51 -3.40 1.57
CA GLU A 385 -3.85 -3.19 2.85
C GLU A 385 -4.79 -2.78 3.99
N ILE A 386 -6.05 -2.39 3.71
CA ILE A 386 -7.05 -2.02 4.74
C ILE A 386 -7.09 -2.99 5.93
N PRO A 387 -7.06 -4.33 5.76
CA PRO A 387 -7.13 -5.22 6.92
C PRO A 387 -5.99 -4.98 7.93
N ARG A 388 -4.80 -4.57 7.45
CA ARG A 388 -3.61 -4.38 8.28
C ARG A 388 -3.41 -2.93 8.70
N TYR A 389 -3.58 -1.98 7.77
CA TYR A 389 -3.24 -0.58 7.99
C TYR A 389 -3.99 0.35 7.05
N PHE A 390 -4.35 1.55 7.53
CA PHE A 390 -5.07 2.53 6.72
C PHE A 390 -4.11 3.25 5.75
N TYR A 391 -3.86 2.62 4.62
CA TYR A 391 -2.86 3.08 3.64
C TYR A 391 -3.13 4.48 3.07
N PHE A 392 -4.41 4.86 2.88
CA PHE A 392 -4.77 6.11 2.22
C PHE A 392 -4.36 7.37 3.01
N GLY A 393 -4.36 7.27 4.35
CA GLY A 393 -4.02 8.35 5.27
C GLY A 393 -2.54 8.38 5.67
N SER A 394 -1.75 7.44 5.19
CA SER A 394 -0.35 7.29 5.60
C SER A 394 0.52 8.43 5.07
N GLY A 395 1.41 8.95 5.92
CA GLY A 395 2.45 9.92 5.50
C GLY A 395 3.33 9.41 4.36
N ARG A 396 3.52 8.08 4.26
CA ARG A 396 4.29 7.45 3.17
C ARG A 396 3.65 7.67 1.81
N PHE A 397 2.32 7.72 1.75
CA PHE A 397 1.58 7.72 0.50
C PHE A 397 1.24 9.14 -0.01
N PHE A 398 1.41 10.14 0.84
CA PHE A 398 1.10 11.54 0.52
C PHE A 398 1.87 12.13 -0.68
N PRO A 399 3.20 11.93 -0.84
CA PRO A 399 3.92 12.43 -2.02
C PRO A 399 3.37 11.85 -3.32
N CYS A 400 2.97 10.59 -3.31
CA CYS A 400 2.36 9.91 -4.45
C CYS A 400 1.03 10.56 -4.84
N TRP A 401 0.20 10.89 -3.86
CA TRP A 401 -1.06 11.60 -4.07
C TRP A 401 -0.86 12.91 -4.81
N ILE A 402 0.04 13.76 -4.31
CA ILE A 402 0.31 15.07 -4.91
C ILE A 402 0.73 14.92 -6.37
N ILE A 403 1.67 14.01 -6.66
CA ILE A 403 2.20 13.82 -8.01
C ILE A 403 1.14 13.29 -8.96
N ILE A 404 0.39 12.27 -8.55
CA ILE A 404 -0.65 11.66 -9.39
C ILE A 404 -1.75 12.66 -9.67
N LEU A 405 -2.16 13.46 -8.67
CA LEU A 405 -3.16 14.50 -8.82
C LEU A 405 -2.64 15.64 -9.70
N ALA A 406 -1.44 16.16 -9.44
CA ALA A 406 -0.82 17.21 -10.24
C ALA A 406 -0.69 16.78 -11.71
N PHE A 407 -0.17 15.58 -11.96
CA PHE A 407 -0.05 15.03 -13.30
C PHE A 407 -1.42 14.88 -13.98
N SER A 408 -2.41 14.34 -13.26
CA SER A 408 -3.78 14.17 -13.79
C SER A 408 -4.44 15.51 -14.12
N LEU A 409 -4.27 16.52 -13.26
CA LEU A 409 -4.79 17.87 -13.46
C LEU A 409 -4.11 18.58 -14.62
N ILE A 410 -2.78 18.51 -14.71
CA ILE A 410 -2.00 19.09 -15.82
C ILE A 410 -2.43 18.47 -17.15
N LEU A 411 -2.63 17.15 -17.19
CA LEU A 411 -3.13 16.46 -18.38
C LEU A 411 -4.56 16.85 -18.73
N HIS A 412 -5.42 17.01 -17.73
CA HIS A 412 -6.82 17.39 -17.94
C HIS A 412 -6.94 18.83 -18.46
N TYR A 413 -6.25 19.77 -17.82
CA TYR A 413 -6.32 21.19 -18.14
C TYR A 413 -5.59 21.54 -19.44
N ASN A 414 -4.42 20.96 -19.67
CA ASN A 414 -3.62 21.29 -20.83
C ASN A 414 -3.95 20.46 -22.09
N ARG A 415 -5.06 19.70 -22.09
CA ARG A 415 -5.53 18.93 -23.26
C ARG A 415 -5.62 19.76 -24.54
N LYS A 416 -5.88 21.08 -24.42
CA LYS A 416 -5.94 22.04 -25.54
C LYS A 416 -4.63 22.83 -25.79
N LYS A 417 -3.77 23.03 -24.78
CA LYS A 417 -2.58 23.93 -24.85
C LYS A 417 -1.22 23.24 -24.95
N LEU A 418 -1.12 21.92 -24.69
CA LEU A 418 0.18 21.20 -24.70
C LEU A 418 0.80 21.01 -26.11
N THR A 419 0.27 21.63 -27.17
CA THR A 419 0.84 21.58 -28.54
C THR A 419 2.19 22.30 -28.67
N SER A 420 2.58 23.14 -27.71
CA SER A 420 3.78 23.98 -27.82
C SER A 420 4.98 23.56 -26.96
N TRP A 421 4.88 22.54 -26.10
CA TRP A 421 6.03 22.04 -25.33
C TRP A 421 6.91 21.09 -26.16
N ARG A 422 7.40 21.57 -27.31
CA ARG A 422 8.70 21.15 -27.82
C ARG A 422 9.72 21.99 -27.07
N LEU A 423 10.71 21.37 -26.44
CA LEU A 423 11.95 22.06 -26.08
C LEU A 423 12.49 22.68 -27.38
N LYS A 424 12.22 23.97 -27.60
CA LYS A 424 12.96 24.75 -28.58
C LYS A 424 14.39 24.79 -28.06
N GLY A 425 15.29 23.99 -28.66
CA GLY A 425 16.71 24.14 -28.40
C GLY A 425 17.55 22.88 -28.17
N VAL A 426 17.18 21.70 -28.70
CA VAL A 426 18.19 20.62 -28.85
C VAL A 426 18.04 19.95 -30.21
N GLY A 427 18.92 20.34 -31.13
CA GLY A 427 19.34 19.51 -32.28
C GLY A 427 18.45 19.51 -33.52
N ALA A 428 18.32 20.65 -34.18
CA ALA A 428 18.22 20.69 -35.63
C ALA A 428 19.33 21.63 -36.12
N GLY A 429 20.51 21.06 -36.28
CA GLY A 429 21.63 21.65 -36.98
C GLY A 429 22.09 20.61 -38.00
N ASP A 430 21.88 20.98 -39.26
CA ASP A 430 22.34 20.41 -40.54
C ASP A 430 21.96 18.96 -40.90
#